data_AF-X6IZN1-F1
#
_entry.id   AF-X6IZN1-F1
#
_cell.length_a   1.000
_cell.length_b   1.000
_cell.length_c   1.000
_cell.angle_alpha   90.00
_cell.angle_beta   90.00
_cell.angle_gamma   90.00
#
_symmetry.space_group_name_H-M   'P 1'
#
loop_
_entity.id
_entity.type
_entity.pdbx_description
1 polymer ?
#
loop_
_entity_poly.entity_id
_entity_poly.type
_entity_poly.pdbx_seq_one_letter_code
_entity_poly.pdbx_strand_id
1 'polypeptide(L)'
;MPGSIYRFVKQKLISHGVDRTPDGLITITNQLVFLDFVRLERAVRIADFNAVQSAVKRIDERVASLGKRHLIVFAFMYLRFSDGTPKMTHADVETEDGGISRLVEYRRAVTPEERLIADWGRLWDERIGTRLLGLVYASKSVTQPSTIEIPIIPRL
;
A
#
# COMPACT_ATOMS: atom_id res chain seq x y z
N MET A 1 3.83 18.14 17.62
CA MET A 1 4.56 18.72 16.47
C MET A 1 4.18 17.95 15.22
N PRO A 2 3.78 18.59 14.12
CA PRO A 2 3.63 17.86 12.86
C PRO A 2 5.02 17.38 12.45
N GLY A 3 5.24 16.07 12.51
CA GLY A 3 6.47 15.49 11.99
C GLY A 3 6.65 15.84 10.52
N SER A 4 7.90 15.97 10.08
CA SER A 4 8.23 16.13 8.66
C SER A 4 7.42 15.15 7.79
N ILE A 5 6.84 15.63 6.68
CA ILE A 5 6.04 14.78 5.76
C ILE A 5 6.81 13.52 5.34
N TYR A 6 8.13 13.63 5.18
CA TYR A 6 9.01 12.52 4.88
C TYR A 6 9.01 11.47 6.00
N ARG A 7 9.07 11.91 7.27
CA ARG A 7 8.98 11.01 8.43
C ARG A 7 7.62 10.32 8.49
N PHE A 8 6.54 11.07 8.28
CA PHE A 8 5.19 10.52 8.25
C PHE A 8 5.04 9.44 7.18
N VAL A 9 5.43 9.74 5.94
CA VAL A 9 5.35 8.80 4.81
C VAL A 9 6.16 7.54 5.09
N LYS A 10 7.40 7.70 5.56
CA LYS A 10 8.26 6.55 5.91
C LYS A 10 7.62 5.67 7.00
N GLN A 11 7.12 6.28 8.07
CA GLN A 11 6.46 5.55 9.16
C GLN A 11 5.19 4.82 8.69
N LYS A 12 4.37 5.48 7.87
CA LYS A 12 3.15 4.88 7.31
C LYS A 12 3.48 3.70 6.41
N LEU A 13 4.47 3.84 5.52
CA LEU A 13 4.94 2.73 4.70
C LEU A 13 5.45 1.55 5.54
N ILE A 14 6.24 1.82 6.59
CA ILE A 14 6.70 0.79 7.54
C ILE A 14 5.51 0.09 8.22
N SER A 15 4.47 0.83 8.61
CA SER A 15 3.25 0.23 9.18
C SER A 15 2.52 -0.72 8.22
N HIS A 16 2.74 -0.57 6.91
CA HIS A 16 2.23 -1.46 5.87
C HIS A 16 3.22 -2.58 5.49
N GLY A 17 4.37 -2.65 6.16
CA GLY A 17 5.33 -3.75 6.06
C GLY A 17 6.31 -3.65 4.91
N VAL A 18 6.59 -2.46 4.37
CA VAL A 18 7.65 -2.28 3.35
C VAL A 18 9.01 -2.78 3.82
N ASP A 19 9.29 -2.74 5.12
CA ASP A 19 10.54 -3.16 5.74
C ASP A 19 10.62 -4.68 5.96
N ARG A 20 9.55 -5.43 5.70
CA ARG A 20 9.49 -6.87 5.95
C ARG A 20 10.18 -7.70 4.87
N THR A 21 10.56 -7.11 3.74
CA THR A 21 11.15 -7.84 2.60
C THR A 21 12.24 -7.01 1.91
N PRO A 22 13.23 -7.65 1.26
CA PRO A 22 14.25 -6.94 0.49
C PRO A 22 13.64 -6.07 -0.63
N ASP A 23 12.66 -6.60 -1.36
CA ASP A 23 11.98 -5.85 -2.42
C ASP A 23 11.18 -4.68 -1.84
N GLY A 24 10.48 -4.90 -0.72
CA GLY A 24 9.72 -3.84 -0.04
C GLY A 24 10.60 -2.67 0.38
N LEU A 25 11.83 -2.93 0.85
CA LEU A 25 12.78 -1.90 1.29
C LEU A 25 13.09 -0.91 0.16
N ILE A 26 13.06 -1.34 -1.10
CA ILE A 26 13.26 -0.46 -2.28
C ILE A 26 12.30 0.74 -2.22
N THR A 27 11.07 0.55 -1.71
CA THR A 27 10.05 1.59 -1.58
C THR A 27 10.51 2.79 -0.73
N ILE A 28 11.40 2.54 0.25
CA ILE A 28 11.91 3.57 1.17
C ILE A 28 13.39 3.91 0.98
N THR A 29 14.17 3.02 0.33
CA THR A 29 15.61 3.25 0.07
C THR A 29 15.86 3.85 -1.31
N ASN A 30 15.04 3.54 -2.31
CA ASN A 30 15.10 4.23 -3.60
C ASN A 30 14.50 5.63 -3.46
N GLN A 31 15.35 6.65 -3.53
CA GLN A 31 14.97 8.05 -3.33
C GLN A 31 13.79 8.47 -4.22
N LEU A 32 13.80 8.08 -5.49
CA LEU A 32 12.80 8.52 -6.44
C LEU A 32 11.43 7.86 -6.20
N VAL A 33 11.42 6.56 -5.86
CA VAL A 33 10.19 5.86 -5.45
C VAL A 33 9.62 6.51 -4.19
N PHE A 34 10.48 6.72 -3.18
CA PHE A 34 10.06 7.33 -1.92
C PHE A 34 9.49 8.75 -2.12
N LEU A 35 10.11 9.56 -2.99
CA LEU A 35 9.61 10.90 -3.31
C LEU A 35 8.23 10.87 -4.01
N ASP A 36 7.94 9.86 -4.82
CA ASP A 36 6.60 9.72 -5.40
C ASP A 36 5.55 9.34 -4.36
N PHE A 37 5.90 8.58 -3.31
CA PHE A 37 5.03 8.40 -2.14
C PHE A 37 4.82 9.69 -1.34
N VAL A 38 5.84 10.55 -1.24
CA VAL A 38 5.68 11.88 -0.63
C VAL A 38 4.73 12.76 -1.46
N ARG A 39 4.80 12.69 -2.79
CA ARG A 39 3.85 13.38 -3.68
C ARG A 39 2.43 12.81 -3.54
N LEU A 40 2.30 11.49 -3.43
CA LEU A 40 1.02 10.84 -3.16
C LEU A 40 0.42 11.36 -1.85
N GLU A 41 1.20 11.42 -0.77
CA GLU A 41 0.74 11.95 0.51
C GLU A 41 0.27 13.41 0.42
N ARG A 42 0.98 14.25 -0.35
CA ARG A 42 0.56 15.64 -0.56
C ARG A 42 -0.78 15.71 -1.29
N ALA A 43 -0.97 14.89 -2.32
CA ALA A 43 -2.23 14.81 -3.06
C ALA A 43 -3.39 14.33 -2.18
N VAL A 44 -3.14 13.33 -1.34
CA VAL A 44 -4.13 12.82 -0.36
C VAL A 44 -4.53 13.91 0.63
N ARG A 45 -3.58 14.67 1.18
CA ARG A 45 -3.88 15.73 2.17
C ARG A 45 -4.75 16.86 1.66
N ILE A 46 -4.71 17.14 0.36
CA ILE A 46 -5.55 18.15 -0.28
C ILE A 46 -6.78 17.55 -0.97
N ALA A 47 -7.00 16.23 -0.81
CA ALA A 47 -8.10 15.48 -1.40
C ALA A 47 -8.23 15.62 -2.94
N ASP A 48 -7.11 15.78 -3.66
CA ASP A 48 -7.10 15.89 -5.12
C ASP A 48 -6.98 14.50 -5.75
N PHE A 49 -8.12 13.96 -6.19
CA PHE A 49 -8.21 12.63 -6.79
C PHE A 49 -7.36 12.49 -8.07
N ASN A 50 -7.31 13.51 -8.92
CA ASN A 50 -6.51 13.48 -10.15
C ASN A 50 -5.02 13.47 -9.83
N ALA A 51 -4.59 14.26 -8.85
CA ALA A 51 -3.21 14.26 -8.38
C ALA A 51 -2.83 12.92 -7.72
N VAL A 52 -3.76 12.29 -6.98
CA VAL A 52 -3.58 10.93 -6.44
C VAL A 52 -3.38 9.92 -7.55
N GLN A 53 -4.26 9.87 -8.56
CA GLN A 53 -4.13 8.96 -9.69
C GLN A 53 -2.80 9.16 -10.44
N SER A 54 -2.42 10.42 -10.65
CA SER A 54 -1.15 10.78 -11.29
C SER A 54 0.06 10.33 -10.47
N ALA A 55 0.00 10.44 -9.13
CA ALA A 55 1.06 9.96 -8.26
C ALA A 55 1.16 8.43 -8.26
N VAL A 56 0.04 7.70 -8.19
CA VAL A 56 0.02 6.24 -8.28
C VAL A 56 0.58 5.76 -9.62
N LYS A 57 0.21 6.40 -10.74
CA LYS A 57 0.75 6.08 -12.07
C LYS A 57 2.28 6.23 -12.11
N ARG A 58 2.82 7.33 -11.58
CA ARG A 58 4.27 7.53 -11.48
C ARG A 58 4.97 6.46 -10.64
N ILE A 59 4.34 6.03 -9.54
CA ILE A 59 4.85 4.93 -8.73
C ILE A 59 4.88 3.65 -9.57
N ASP A 60 3.77 3.28 -10.25
CA ASP A 60 3.69 2.06 -11.08
C ASP A 60 4.77 2.05 -12.16
N GLU A 61 4.89 3.14 -12.93
CA GLU A 61 5.90 3.29 -13.97
C GLU A 61 7.32 3.16 -13.41
N ARG A 62 7.60 3.78 -12.26
CA ARG A 62 8.93 3.73 -11.65
C ARG A 62 9.25 2.34 -11.12
N VAL A 63 8.35 1.70 -10.39
CA VAL A 63 8.61 0.34 -9.87
C VAL A 63 8.64 -0.69 -11.01
N ALA A 64 7.88 -0.48 -12.10
CA ALA A 64 7.97 -1.29 -13.30
C ALA A 64 9.33 -1.15 -13.99
N SER A 65 9.89 0.07 -14.09
CA SER A 65 11.23 0.29 -14.66
C SER A 65 12.36 -0.39 -13.87
N LEU A 66 12.11 -0.71 -12.59
CA LEU A 66 13.03 -1.47 -11.75
C LEU A 66 12.83 -2.99 -11.87
N GLY A 67 11.88 -3.46 -12.69
CA GLY A 67 11.47 -4.86 -12.75
C GLY A 67 10.71 -5.33 -11.49
N LYS A 68 10.19 -4.40 -10.69
CA LYS A 68 9.57 -4.64 -9.37
C LYS A 68 8.14 -4.14 -9.33
N ARG A 69 7.38 -4.36 -10.41
CA ARG A 69 6.01 -3.83 -10.56
C ARG A 69 5.09 -4.21 -9.40
N HIS A 70 5.31 -5.35 -8.75
CA HIS A 70 4.55 -5.78 -7.57
C HIS A 70 4.59 -4.81 -6.39
N LEU A 71 5.61 -3.93 -6.30
CA LEU A 71 5.70 -2.91 -5.25
C LEU A 71 4.58 -1.85 -5.32
N ILE A 72 3.85 -1.76 -6.44
CA ILE A 72 2.67 -0.88 -6.55
C ILE A 72 1.60 -1.19 -5.49
N VAL A 73 1.59 -2.43 -4.96
CA VAL A 73 0.67 -2.82 -3.89
C VAL A 73 0.77 -1.91 -2.67
N PHE A 74 1.97 -1.40 -2.36
CA PHE A 74 2.14 -0.47 -1.25
C PHE A 74 1.43 0.85 -1.47
N ALA A 75 1.23 1.32 -2.72
CA ALA A 75 0.44 2.51 -2.98
C ALA A 75 -1.06 2.27 -2.71
N PHE A 76 -1.59 1.10 -3.10
CA PHE A 76 -2.99 0.76 -2.83
C PHE A 76 -3.25 0.57 -1.34
N MET A 77 -2.36 -0.13 -0.62
CA MET A 77 -2.43 -0.21 0.84
C MET A 77 -2.32 1.17 1.50
N TYR A 78 -1.43 2.04 1.00
CA TYR A 78 -1.25 3.39 1.52
C TYR A 78 -2.54 4.23 1.44
N LEU A 79 -3.31 4.06 0.36
CA LEU A 79 -4.61 4.71 0.16
C LEU A 79 -5.73 4.05 0.98
N ARG A 80 -5.81 2.71 0.94
CA ARG A 80 -6.81 1.91 1.66
C ARG A 80 -6.73 2.11 3.17
N PHE A 81 -5.54 2.16 3.76
CA PHE A 81 -5.38 2.34 5.20
C PHE A 81 -5.19 3.81 5.55
N SER A 82 -6.18 4.63 5.17
CA SER A 82 -6.26 6.06 5.46
C SER A 82 -7.49 6.38 6.33
N ASP A 83 -7.60 7.64 6.77
CA ASP A 83 -8.80 8.11 7.48
C ASP A 83 -10.06 8.12 6.60
N GLY A 84 -9.89 8.08 5.28
CA GLY A 84 -10.98 7.96 4.32
C GLY A 84 -11.64 6.59 4.30
N THR A 85 -11.06 5.61 4.98
CA THR A 85 -11.64 4.26 5.15
C THR A 85 -12.41 4.19 6.47
N PRO A 86 -13.65 3.65 6.46
CA PRO A 86 -14.42 3.48 7.68
C PRO A 86 -13.65 2.70 8.76
N LYS A 87 -13.76 3.13 10.01
CA LYS A 87 -13.33 2.31 11.16
C LYS A 87 -14.34 1.19 11.45
N MET A 88 -15.61 1.39 11.06
CA MET A 88 -16.68 0.44 11.27
C MET A 88 -17.74 0.60 10.18
N THR A 89 -18.23 -0.51 9.65
CA THR A 89 -19.38 -0.58 8.75
C THR A 89 -20.45 -1.38 9.47
N HIS A 90 -21.63 -0.79 9.63
CA HIS A 90 -22.77 -1.45 10.26
C HIS A 90 -23.50 -2.33 9.25
N ALA A 91 -24.38 -3.21 9.74
CA ALA A 91 -25.26 -3.97 8.87
C ALA A 91 -26.14 -3.02 8.05
N ASP A 92 -26.29 -3.36 6.77
CA ASP A 92 -27.20 -2.65 5.88
C ASP A 92 -28.65 -2.83 6.40
N VAL A 93 -29.42 -1.75 6.44
CA VAL A 93 -30.81 -1.75 6.92
C VAL A 93 -31.73 -1.47 5.74
N GLU A 94 -32.69 -2.36 5.48
CA GLU A 94 -33.75 -2.10 4.52
C GLU A 94 -34.65 -0.97 5.04
N THR A 95 -34.92 -0.01 4.17
CA THR A 95 -35.83 1.11 4.44
C THR A 95 -37.24 0.75 3.99
N GLU A 96 -38.25 1.45 4.54
CA GLU A 96 -39.67 1.19 4.24
C GLU A 96 -39.99 1.30 2.74
N ASP A 97 -39.21 2.08 1.98
CA ASP A 97 -39.36 2.27 0.54
C ASP A 97 -38.60 1.21 -0.31
N GLY A 98 -38.05 0.17 0.32
CA GLY A 98 -37.25 -0.87 -0.35
C GLY A 98 -35.82 -0.45 -0.70
N GLY A 99 -35.39 0.75 -0.27
CA GLY A 99 -33.98 1.18 -0.36
C GLY A 99 -33.11 0.53 0.72
N ILE A 100 -31.79 0.62 0.56
CA ILE A 100 -30.82 0.13 1.56
C ILE A 100 -30.11 1.32 2.19
N SER A 101 -30.22 1.45 3.51
CA SER A 101 -29.45 2.39 4.31
C SER A 101 -28.14 1.74 4.78
N ARG A 102 -27.03 2.36 4.41
CA ARG A 102 -25.69 1.95 4.86
C ARG A 102 -25.14 2.96 5.85
N LEU A 103 -24.88 2.51 7.07
CA LEU A 103 -24.25 3.32 8.11
C LEU A 103 -22.77 2.94 8.25
N VAL A 104 -21.90 3.94 8.17
CA VAL A 104 -20.44 3.80 8.34
C VAL A 104 -19.94 4.83 9.35
N GLU A 105 -18.96 4.43 10.15
CA GLU A 105 -18.28 5.33 11.08
C GLU A 105 -16.84 5.57 10.64
N TYR A 106 -16.43 6.83 10.69
CA TYR A 106 -15.06 7.27 10.43
C TYR A 106 -14.36 7.68 11.72
N ARG A 107 -13.02 7.75 11.69
CA ARG A 107 -12.22 8.23 12.83
C ARG A 107 -12.31 9.74 13.05
N ARG A 108 -12.70 10.48 12.01
CA ARG A 108 -12.91 11.93 11.97
C ARG A 108 -13.95 12.27 10.91
N ALA A 109 -14.30 13.55 10.76
CA ALA A 109 -15.03 14.01 9.58
C ALA A 109 -14.22 13.75 8.30
N VAL A 110 -14.87 13.22 7.27
CA VAL A 110 -14.25 12.81 5.99
C VAL A 110 -15.05 13.40 4.83
N THR A 111 -14.38 14.01 3.86
CA THR A 111 -15.02 14.57 2.67
C THR A 111 -15.40 13.48 1.66
N PRO A 112 -16.34 13.75 0.72
CA PRO A 112 -16.61 12.83 -0.39
C PRO A 112 -15.37 12.42 -1.18
N GLU A 113 -14.43 13.34 -1.41
CA GLU A 113 -13.19 13.11 -2.14
C GLU A 113 -12.23 12.21 -1.38
N GLU A 114 -12.09 12.41 -0.06
CA GLU A 114 -11.28 11.53 0.79
C GLU A 114 -11.83 10.09 0.80
N ARG A 115 -13.16 9.94 0.82
CA ARG A 115 -13.82 8.63 0.67
C ARG A 115 -13.54 8.02 -0.69
N LEU A 116 -13.70 8.80 -1.77
CA LEU A 116 -13.43 8.34 -3.14
C LEU A 116 -11.99 7.83 -3.30
N ILE A 117 -11.01 8.56 -2.77
CA ILE A 117 -9.60 8.17 -2.78
C ILE A 117 -9.39 6.83 -2.05
N ALA A 118 -9.99 6.69 -0.86
CA ALA A 118 -9.87 5.50 -0.04
C ALA A 118 -10.56 4.27 -0.67
N ASP A 119 -11.78 4.44 -1.20
CA ASP A 119 -12.51 3.41 -1.91
C ASP A 119 -11.78 2.97 -3.18
N TRP A 120 -11.21 3.90 -3.93
CA TRP A 120 -10.39 3.56 -5.10
C TRP A 120 -9.16 2.75 -4.71
N GLY A 121 -8.45 3.13 -3.65
CA GLY A 121 -7.34 2.35 -3.10
C GLY A 121 -7.75 0.95 -2.66
N ARG A 122 -8.90 0.83 -1.97
CA ARG A 122 -9.50 -0.43 -1.54
C ARG A 122 -9.83 -1.36 -2.71
N LEU A 123 -10.50 -0.85 -3.74
CA LEU A 123 -10.87 -1.64 -4.92
C LEU A 123 -9.64 -2.24 -5.61
N TRP A 124 -8.55 -1.50 -5.73
CA TRP A 124 -7.31 -2.02 -6.31
C TRP A 124 -6.62 -3.04 -5.40
N ASP A 125 -6.57 -2.78 -4.10
CA ASP A 125 -6.00 -3.74 -3.14
C ASP A 125 -6.80 -5.05 -3.09
N GLU A 126 -8.13 -5.00 -3.14
CA GLU A 126 -8.99 -6.18 -3.21
C GLU A 126 -8.81 -6.94 -4.54
N ARG A 127 -8.67 -6.21 -5.66
CA ARG A 127 -8.55 -6.82 -7.00
C ARG A 127 -7.23 -7.53 -7.23
N ILE A 128 -6.11 -6.92 -6.79
CA ILE A 128 -4.76 -7.41 -7.14
C ILE A 128 -3.80 -7.50 -5.95
N GLY A 129 -4.15 -6.95 -4.78
CA GLY A 129 -3.26 -6.82 -3.63
C GLY A 129 -2.72 -8.14 -3.12
N THR A 130 -3.57 -9.16 -2.93
CA THR A 130 -3.14 -10.49 -2.45
C THR A 130 -2.07 -11.12 -3.35
N ARG A 131 -2.28 -11.07 -4.67
CA ARG A 131 -1.32 -11.61 -5.65
C ARG A 131 0.01 -10.85 -5.58
N LEU A 132 -0.04 -9.52 -5.55
CA LEU A 132 1.16 -8.69 -5.55
C LEU A 132 1.92 -8.82 -4.22
N LEU A 133 1.23 -8.89 -3.08
CA LEU A 133 1.85 -9.19 -1.78
C LEU A 133 2.54 -10.57 -1.81
N GLY A 134 1.93 -11.58 -2.43
CA GLY A 134 2.58 -12.88 -2.64
C GLY A 134 3.95 -12.74 -3.34
N LEU A 135 4.04 -11.90 -4.37
CA LEU A 135 5.30 -11.60 -5.07
C LEU A 135 6.29 -10.80 -4.20
N VAL A 136 5.80 -9.84 -3.41
CA VAL A 136 6.64 -9.11 -2.43
C VAL A 136 7.29 -10.10 -1.46
N TYR A 137 6.51 -11.01 -0.88
CA TYR A 137 7.02 -11.97 0.11
C TYR A 137 7.85 -13.11 -0.50
N ALA A 138 7.63 -13.47 -1.77
CA ALA A 138 8.50 -14.41 -2.48
C ALA A 138 9.95 -13.91 -2.60
N SER A 139 10.20 -12.59 -2.52
CA SER A 139 11.58 -12.07 -2.48
C SER A 139 12.37 -12.51 -1.25
N LYS A 140 11.71 -12.94 -0.16
CA LYS A 140 12.38 -13.47 1.05
C LYS A 140 13.14 -14.77 0.77
N SER A 141 12.64 -15.62 -0.12
CA SER A 141 13.21 -16.95 -0.35
C SER A 141 14.41 -16.96 -1.29
N VAL A 142 14.70 -15.85 -1.98
CA VAL A 142 15.85 -15.73 -2.88
C VAL A 142 17.14 -15.40 -2.11
N THR A 143 17.06 -15.07 -0.82
CA THR A 143 18.21 -14.67 0.02
C THR A 143 18.63 -15.72 1.05
N GLN A 144 18.43 -17.01 0.76
CA GLN A 144 19.26 -18.06 1.38
C GLN A 144 20.12 -18.68 0.28
N PRO A 145 21.46 -18.53 0.32
CA PRO A 145 22.29 -19.50 -0.39
C PRO A 145 21.98 -20.84 0.27
N SER A 146 21.43 -21.77 -0.49
CA SER A 146 21.45 -23.17 -0.09
C SER A 146 22.91 -23.53 0.13
N THR A 147 23.32 -23.64 1.40
CA THR A 147 24.55 -24.32 1.76
C THR A 147 24.38 -25.73 1.21
N ILE A 148 24.98 -26.01 0.06
CA ILE A 148 25.16 -27.37 -0.41
C ILE A 148 26.11 -27.97 0.62
N GLU A 149 25.57 -28.71 1.59
CA GLU A 149 26.35 -29.64 2.39
C GLU A 149 26.89 -30.68 1.42
N ILE A 150 28.14 -30.48 0.99
CA ILE A 150 28.89 -31.51 0.30
C ILE A 150 29.12 -32.61 1.33
N PRO A 151 28.57 -33.83 1.16
CA PRO A 151 28.84 -34.90 2.09
C PRO A 151 30.34 -35.23 2.04
N ILE A 152 31.01 -35.07 3.17
CA ILE A 152 32.37 -35.57 3.36
C ILE A 152 32.27 -37.09 3.34
N ILE A 153 32.68 -37.70 2.23
CA ILE A 153 32.85 -39.15 2.15
C ILE A 153 34.08 -39.50 3.01
N PRO A 154 33.93 -40.28 4.10
CA PRO A 154 35.08 -40.75 4.85
C PRO A 154 35.86 -41.72 3.98
N ARG A 155 37.16 -41.48 3.78
CA ARG A 155 38.06 -42.49 3.22
C ARG A 155 38.33 -43.54 4.26
N LEU A 156 37.85 -44.76 4.03
CA LEU A 156 38.47 -46.01 4.49
C LEU A 156 38.37 -47.03 3.35
#